data_AF-A0A9D2CH39-F1
#
_entry.id   AF-A0A9D2CH39-F1
#
_cell.length_a   1.000
_cell.length_b   1.000
_cell.length_c   1.000
_cell.angle_alpha   90.00
_cell.angle_beta   90.00
_cell.angle_gamma   90.00
#
_symmetry.space_group_name_H-M   'P 1'
#
loop_
_entity.id
_entity.type
_entity.pdbx_description
1 polymer ?
#
loop_
_entity_poly.entity_id
_entity_poly.type
_entity_poly.pdbx_seq_one_letter_code
_entity_poly.pdbx_strand_id
1 'polypeptide(L)'
;MRRRHSALLALVTALCLGIAATFCGCGVPADSPAPGPNEVSAVVAEACPNEGYELVSFEETSERPQQVVYTLRSTERDLTFTATSEVYLVESGLFPSYYDTSLSCDYSNVVRGLYYDDVVSELTELAGNQAEGGLVFLPDQPSFYVSSYEQLEEALRLLGEVDPLYEPELAYNPAEWVRKNASSSVGIRWFDGTLSAEDGRPEGWEVLGSVSLYGALDAEEELDQLAHAYAQLIVNKDAPDDPTLPDEFREDLHRTTIERITVHGAEVPFALGETSFGDATNPYQRSYISHGRGIVARWSEAQGCYLVRVDMGGADPQVRDESGSWLVQQVAGLAGGTYEDGAGYFAWSVNGMDGRMEYLGFEDGRNAAQLELNGQTNRISCDASDASIGDAVEMPVDDFAALFGLTARVDEAAGVIELA
;
A
#
# COMPACT_ATOMS: atom_id res chain seq x y z
N MET A 1 -32.98 -41.99 35.19
CA MET A 1 -32.30 -41.45 33.99
C MET A 1 -32.58 -39.97 33.70
N ARG A 2 -33.70 -39.35 34.14
CA ARG A 2 -34.01 -37.93 33.87
C ARG A 2 -33.17 -36.86 34.61
N ARG A 3 -32.43 -37.19 35.68
CA ARG A 3 -31.61 -36.22 36.42
C ARG A 3 -30.18 -36.00 35.87
N ARG A 4 -29.68 -36.90 35.00
CA ARG A 4 -28.34 -36.77 34.41
C ARG A 4 -28.31 -35.95 33.12
N HIS A 5 -29.45 -35.78 32.45
CA HIS A 5 -29.54 -34.95 31.24
C HIS A 5 -29.65 -33.45 31.54
N SER A 6 -30.23 -33.06 32.67
CA SER A 6 -30.33 -31.63 33.05
C SER A 6 -28.99 -31.02 33.47
N ALA A 7 -28.11 -31.81 34.08
CA ALA A 7 -26.77 -31.35 34.48
C ALA A 7 -25.80 -31.23 33.30
N LEU A 8 -25.93 -32.10 32.29
CA LEU A 8 -25.11 -32.03 31.08
C LEU A 8 -25.54 -30.88 30.16
N LEU A 9 -26.85 -30.60 30.08
CA LEU A 9 -27.36 -29.46 29.31
C LEU A 9 -26.93 -28.13 29.94
N ALA A 10 -27.01 -28.00 31.27
CA ALA A 10 -26.59 -26.78 31.98
C ALA A 10 -25.08 -26.51 31.87
N LEU A 11 -24.24 -27.56 31.81
CA LEU A 11 -22.80 -27.42 31.62
C LEU A 11 -22.43 -26.99 30.19
N VAL A 12 -23.17 -27.48 29.19
CA VAL A 12 -22.96 -27.08 27.78
C VAL A 12 -23.45 -25.66 27.53
N THR A 13 -24.55 -25.21 28.15
CA THR A 13 -25.00 -23.81 28.05
C THR A 13 -24.05 -22.84 28.75
N ALA A 14 -23.46 -23.23 29.89
CA ALA A 14 -22.44 -22.43 30.58
C ALA A 14 -21.12 -22.35 29.80
N LEU A 15 -20.73 -23.41 29.07
CA LEU A 15 -19.54 -23.40 28.22
C LEU A 15 -19.76 -22.59 26.92
N CYS A 16 -20.97 -22.65 26.32
CA CYS A 16 -21.34 -21.81 25.18
C CYS A 16 -21.43 -20.32 25.52
N LEU A 17 -21.83 -19.96 26.75
CA LEU A 17 -21.81 -18.57 27.23
C LEU A 17 -20.38 -18.08 27.58
N GLY A 18 -19.46 -18.97 27.92
CA GLY A 18 -18.05 -18.63 28.17
C GLY A 18 -17.23 -18.41 26.89
N ILE A 19 -17.62 -19.03 25.77
CA ILE A 19 -16.93 -18.91 24.48
C ILE A 19 -17.56 -17.83 23.60
N ALA A 20 -18.86 -17.51 23.78
CA ALA A 20 -19.51 -16.38 23.10
C ALA A 20 -19.08 -15.00 23.63
N ALA A 21 -18.41 -14.93 24.80
CA ALA A 21 -17.90 -13.69 25.37
C ALA A 21 -16.50 -13.29 24.85
N THR A 22 -15.89 -14.08 23.97
CA THR A 22 -14.51 -13.85 23.50
C THR A 22 -14.42 -13.28 22.08
N PHE A 23 -15.54 -13.03 21.40
CA PHE A 23 -15.55 -12.56 20.00
C PHE A 23 -16.57 -11.47 19.65
N CYS A 24 -17.15 -10.79 20.64
CA CYS A 24 -17.79 -9.49 20.43
C CYS A 24 -16.82 -8.42 20.94
N GLY A 25 -16.44 -7.43 20.12
CA GLY A 25 -15.52 -6.36 20.51
C GLY A 25 -15.96 -5.70 21.82
N CYS A 26 -15.26 -6.04 22.92
CA CYS A 26 -15.58 -5.56 24.26
C CYS A 26 -14.79 -4.27 24.49
N GLY A 27 -15.34 -3.14 24.05
CA GLY A 27 -14.85 -1.86 24.56
C GLY A 27 -14.97 -1.78 26.08
N VAL A 28 -14.15 -0.95 26.70
CA VAL A 28 -14.21 -0.69 28.15
C VAL A 28 -15.36 0.29 28.47
N PRO A 29 -15.94 0.26 29.68
CA PRO A 29 -16.81 1.35 30.14
C PRO A 29 -16.12 2.71 30.15
N ALA A 30 -16.85 3.80 29.91
CA ALA A 30 -16.31 5.18 29.89
C ALA A 30 -15.72 5.64 31.24
N ASP A 31 -16.15 5.00 32.33
CA ASP A 31 -15.68 5.22 33.70
C ASP A 31 -14.61 4.21 34.13
N SER A 32 -14.10 3.41 33.20
CA SER A 32 -12.93 2.56 33.45
C SER A 32 -11.72 3.45 33.76
N PRO A 33 -10.85 3.03 34.70
CA PRO A 33 -9.60 3.73 34.90
C PRO A 33 -8.72 3.57 33.65
N ALA A 34 -7.96 4.62 33.33
CA ALA A 34 -6.88 4.53 32.37
C ALA A 34 -5.82 3.52 32.85
N PRO A 35 -5.03 2.91 31.94
CA PRO A 35 -3.93 2.01 32.32
C PRO A 35 -3.01 2.60 33.39
N GLY A 36 -2.59 1.76 34.33
CA GLY A 36 -1.94 2.20 35.56
C GLY A 36 -0.43 2.47 35.41
N PRO A 37 0.22 3.00 36.47
CA PRO A 37 1.64 3.37 36.43
C PRO A 37 2.61 2.24 36.03
N ASN A 38 2.28 0.98 36.33
CA ASN A 38 3.12 -0.16 35.93
C ASN A 38 3.11 -0.39 34.42
N GLU A 39 1.95 -0.19 33.78
CA GLU A 39 1.80 -0.34 32.33
C GLU A 39 2.43 0.85 31.61
N VAL A 40 2.24 2.07 32.14
CA VAL A 40 2.93 3.27 31.66
C VAL A 40 4.45 3.10 31.73
N SER A 41 4.97 2.60 32.86
CA SER A 41 6.41 2.36 33.02
C SER A 41 6.97 1.38 31.98
N ALA A 42 6.20 0.34 31.63
CA ALA A 42 6.60 -0.62 30.60
C ALA A 42 6.67 0.03 29.21
N VAL A 43 5.67 0.85 28.85
CA VAL A 43 5.65 1.57 27.57
C VAL A 43 6.77 2.60 27.49
N VAL A 44 7.06 3.31 28.59
CA VAL A 44 8.19 4.23 28.64
C VAL A 44 9.53 3.50 28.51
N ALA A 45 9.70 2.34 29.16
CA ALA A 45 10.92 1.54 29.05
C ALA A 45 11.14 1.01 27.64
N GLU A 46 10.06 0.72 26.90
CA GLU A 46 10.13 0.33 25.48
C GLU A 46 10.46 1.52 24.57
N ALA A 47 9.85 2.68 24.82
CA ALA A 47 10.06 3.89 24.04
C ALA A 47 11.45 4.51 24.28
N CYS A 48 11.96 4.48 25.51
CA CYS A 48 13.26 5.02 25.92
C CYS A 48 14.16 3.90 26.48
N PRO A 49 14.65 2.98 25.63
CA PRO A 49 15.34 1.78 26.09
C PRO A 49 16.83 2.02 26.44
N ASN A 50 17.41 3.13 25.99
CA ASN A 50 18.86 3.37 26.05
C ASN A 50 19.27 4.48 27.02
N GLU A 51 18.33 5.24 27.58
CA GLU A 51 18.60 6.30 28.56
C GLU A 51 17.89 6.00 29.89
N GLY A 52 18.50 6.44 30.99
CA GLY A 52 17.81 6.50 32.27
C GLY A 52 16.79 7.65 32.30
N TYR A 53 15.70 7.47 33.05
CA TYR A 53 14.67 8.50 33.21
C TYR A 53 14.08 8.51 34.62
N GLU A 54 13.58 9.67 35.04
CA GLU A 54 12.82 9.84 36.28
C GLU A 54 11.44 10.46 36.03
N LEU A 55 10.45 10.04 36.82
CA LEU A 55 9.13 10.66 36.83
C LEU A 55 9.18 11.97 37.60
N VAL A 56 8.92 13.08 36.92
CA VAL A 56 8.91 14.43 37.51
C VAL A 56 7.54 14.77 38.10
N SER A 57 6.49 14.50 37.32
CA SER A 57 5.11 14.80 37.70
C SER A 57 4.14 13.92 36.93
N PHE A 58 2.91 13.85 37.43
CA PHE A 58 1.78 13.35 36.65
C PHE A 58 0.57 14.24 36.92
N GLU A 59 -0.29 14.38 35.91
CA GLU A 59 -1.50 15.20 35.96
C GLU A 59 -2.66 14.43 35.34
N GLU A 60 -3.80 14.39 36.03
CA GLU A 60 -5.05 13.94 35.44
C GLU A 60 -5.66 15.12 34.66
N THR A 61 -5.58 15.07 33.33
CA THR A 61 -6.05 16.12 32.43
C THR A 61 -7.55 15.99 32.13
N SER A 62 -8.11 14.80 32.32
CA SER A 62 -9.56 14.52 32.22
C SER A 62 -9.97 13.43 33.21
N GLU A 63 -11.07 13.65 33.93
CA GLU A 63 -11.63 12.65 34.86
C GLU A 63 -12.49 11.60 34.12
N ARG A 64 -13.20 12.00 33.04
CA ARG A 64 -14.13 11.13 32.29
C ARG A 64 -14.29 11.53 30.81
N PRO A 65 -13.91 10.66 29.85
CA PRO A 65 -13.10 9.47 30.06
C PRO A 65 -11.72 9.85 30.64
N GLN A 66 -11.14 8.98 31.45
CA GLN A 66 -9.93 9.33 32.21
C GLN A 66 -8.73 9.51 31.29
N GLN A 67 -7.96 10.58 31.48
CA GLN A 67 -6.68 10.82 30.83
C GLN A 67 -5.66 11.29 31.87
N VAL A 68 -4.51 10.64 31.91
CA VAL A 68 -3.39 10.95 32.79
C VAL A 68 -2.12 11.13 31.97
N VAL A 69 -1.46 12.27 32.14
CA VAL A 69 -0.19 12.59 31.50
C VAL A 69 0.94 12.52 32.52
N TYR A 70 1.96 11.74 32.21
CA TYR A 70 3.16 11.56 33.02
C TYR A 70 4.30 12.34 32.40
N THR A 71 4.90 13.28 33.13
CA THR A 71 6.08 14.03 32.69
C THR A 71 7.33 13.33 33.20
N LEU A 72 8.20 12.95 32.28
CA LEU A 72 9.45 12.27 32.56
C LEU A 72 10.64 13.11 32.10
N ARG A 73 11.78 12.93 32.77
CA ARG A 73 13.04 13.60 32.42
C ARG A 73 14.14 12.58 32.25
N SER A 74 14.95 12.71 31.20
CA SER A 74 16.18 11.93 31.06
C SER A 74 17.15 12.25 32.21
N THR A 75 17.84 11.23 32.70
CA THR A 75 18.93 11.40 33.69
C THR A 75 20.28 11.67 33.04
N GLU A 76 20.39 11.50 31.72
CA GLU A 76 21.63 11.61 30.96
C GLU A 76 21.79 12.99 30.29
N ARG A 77 20.67 13.67 30.00
CA ARG A 77 20.66 14.98 29.32
C ARG A 77 19.43 15.80 29.67
N ASP A 78 19.45 17.09 29.31
CA ASP A 78 18.32 17.99 29.50
C ASP A 78 17.22 17.74 28.45
N LEU A 79 16.50 16.63 28.64
CA LEU A 79 15.41 16.20 27.78
C LEU A 79 14.20 15.86 28.65
N THR A 80 13.05 16.44 28.32
CA THR A 80 11.77 16.18 28.99
C THR A 80 10.78 15.66 27.97
N PHE A 81 10.07 14.60 28.33
CA PHE A 81 9.10 13.93 27.47
C PHE A 81 7.89 13.47 28.29
N THR A 82 6.84 13.05 27.62
CA THR A 82 5.58 12.64 28.23
C THR A 82 5.16 11.24 27.84
N ALA A 83 4.41 10.60 28.75
CA ALA A 83 3.63 9.43 28.45
C ALA A 83 2.17 9.69 28.79
N THR A 84 1.27 9.32 27.90
CA THR A 84 -0.18 9.53 28.06
C THR A 84 -0.86 8.19 28.22
N SER A 85 -1.64 8.06 29.29
CA SER A 85 -2.53 6.94 29.56
C SER A 85 -3.96 7.43 29.50
N GLU A 86 -4.77 6.85 28.63
CA GLU A 86 -6.13 7.35 28.42
C GLU A 86 -7.15 6.26 28.12
N VAL A 87 -8.39 6.59 28.42
CA VAL A 87 -9.58 5.96 27.85
C VAL A 87 -10.12 6.90 26.77
N TYR A 88 -10.35 6.42 25.57
CA TYR A 88 -10.81 7.24 24.45
C TYR A 88 -12.00 6.59 23.74
N LEU A 89 -12.84 7.42 23.11
CA LEU A 89 -14.00 6.96 22.36
C LEU A 89 -13.59 6.61 20.93
N VAL A 90 -13.83 5.36 20.52
CA VAL A 90 -13.74 4.93 19.13
C VAL A 90 -15.08 5.20 18.46
N GLU A 91 -15.09 6.20 17.59
CA GLU A 91 -16.25 6.50 16.74
C GLU A 91 -16.20 5.63 15.48
N SER A 92 -17.18 4.73 15.33
CA SER A 92 -17.36 3.97 14.10
C SER A 92 -18.58 4.48 13.33
N GLY A 93 -18.42 4.75 12.04
CA GLY A 93 -19.54 5.13 11.17
C GLY A 93 -20.47 3.97 10.82
N LEU A 94 -20.04 2.72 11.06
CA LEU A 94 -20.76 1.50 10.68
C LEU A 94 -21.15 0.63 11.89
N PHE A 95 -20.46 0.78 13.02
CA PHE A 95 -20.71 0.05 14.26
C PHE A 95 -21.02 1.00 15.42
N PRO A 96 -21.67 0.54 16.51
CA PRO A 96 -21.84 1.35 17.70
C PRO A 96 -20.48 1.81 18.25
N SER A 97 -20.36 3.10 18.57
CA SER A 97 -19.16 3.64 19.22
C SER A 97 -18.91 2.93 20.55
N TYR A 98 -17.64 2.74 20.89
CA TYR A 98 -17.20 2.07 22.12
C TYR A 98 -15.95 2.77 22.66
N TYR A 99 -15.65 2.59 23.94
CA TYR A 99 -14.40 3.12 24.49
C TYR A 99 -13.30 2.07 24.48
N ASP A 100 -12.07 2.52 24.29
CA ASP A 100 -10.87 1.71 24.36
C ASP A 100 -9.81 2.41 25.21
N THR A 101 -8.74 1.71 25.53
CA THR A 101 -7.59 2.23 26.28
C THR A 101 -6.40 2.44 25.36
N SER A 102 -5.66 3.53 25.56
CA SER A 102 -4.42 3.81 24.83
C SER A 102 -3.30 4.16 25.81
N LEU A 103 -2.09 3.72 25.45
CA LEU A 103 -0.84 4.14 26.06
C LEU A 103 0.08 4.66 24.96
N SER A 104 0.67 5.82 25.18
CA SER A 104 1.64 6.40 24.25
C SER A 104 2.77 7.08 25.02
N CYS A 105 3.93 7.20 24.38
CA CYS A 105 5.07 7.98 24.86
C CYS A 105 5.63 8.78 23.70
N ASP A 106 5.89 10.08 23.92
CA ASP A 106 6.34 11.00 22.88
C ASP A 106 7.87 11.12 22.79
N TYR A 107 8.63 10.32 23.55
CA TYR A 107 10.10 10.41 23.64
C TYR A 107 10.77 10.49 22.27
N SER A 108 10.40 9.63 21.31
CA SER A 108 10.96 9.66 19.97
C SER A 108 10.62 10.93 19.18
N ASN A 109 9.43 11.50 19.38
CA ASN A 109 9.04 12.78 18.79
C ASN A 109 9.84 13.94 19.39
N VAL A 110 10.08 13.92 20.71
CA VAL A 110 10.90 14.94 21.39
C VAL A 110 12.34 14.86 20.89
N VAL A 111 12.92 13.66 20.79
CA VAL A 111 14.27 13.45 20.23
C VAL A 111 14.34 13.98 18.79
N ARG A 112 13.38 13.62 17.92
CA ARG A 112 13.32 14.15 16.55
C ARG A 112 13.26 15.69 16.55
N GLY A 113 12.48 16.27 17.45
CA GLY A 113 12.31 17.72 17.58
C GLY A 113 13.59 18.48 17.97
N LEU A 114 14.62 17.81 18.51
CA LEU A 114 15.91 18.44 18.78
C LEU A 114 16.69 18.79 17.52
N TYR A 115 16.44 18.07 16.42
CA TYR A 115 17.24 18.13 15.20
C TYR A 115 16.45 18.60 13.98
N TYR A 116 15.13 18.38 13.96
CA TYR A 116 14.29 18.61 12.80
C TYR A 116 14.39 20.04 12.23
N ASP A 117 14.27 21.06 13.09
CA ASP A 117 14.30 22.46 12.63
C ASP A 117 15.66 22.85 12.05
N ASP A 118 16.76 22.39 12.66
CA ASP A 118 18.12 22.64 12.18
C ASP A 118 18.35 21.95 10.83
N VAL A 119 17.91 20.69 10.70
CA VAL A 119 17.95 19.93 9.44
C VAL A 119 17.19 20.65 8.32
N VAL A 120 15.93 21.06 8.58
CA VAL A 120 15.10 21.73 7.58
C VAL A 120 15.68 23.09 7.21
N SER A 121 16.19 23.84 8.18
CA SER A 121 16.84 25.13 7.95
C SER A 121 18.09 25.00 7.08
N GLU A 122 18.97 24.05 7.40
CA GLU A 122 20.21 23.83 6.65
C GLU A 122 19.92 23.36 5.22
N LEU A 123 18.99 22.41 5.03
CA LEU A 123 18.57 21.98 3.69
C LEU A 123 17.96 23.14 2.88
N THR A 124 17.20 24.02 3.52
CA THR A 124 16.63 25.22 2.85
C THR A 124 17.74 26.16 2.37
N GLU A 125 18.77 26.40 3.19
CA GLU A 125 19.89 27.25 2.82
C GLU A 125 20.72 26.63 1.68
N LEU A 126 21.08 25.35 1.81
CA LEU A 126 21.88 24.64 0.81
C LEU A 126 21.15 24.54 -0.54
N ALA A 127 19.86 24.22 -0.55
CA ALA A 127 19.06 24.16 -1.77
C ALA A 127 18.86 25.54 -2.41
N GLY A 128 18.68 26.60 -1.60
CA GLY A 128 18.50 27.97 -2.09
C GLY A 128 19.73 28.56 -2.78
N ASN A 129 20.92 27.98 -2.56
CA ASN A 129 22.18 28.38 -3.20
C ASN A 129 22.41 27.76 -4.59
N GLN A 130 21.50 26.89 -5.05
CA GLN A 130 21.60 26.23 -6.35
C GLN A 130 21.22 27.19 -7.50
N ALA A 131 21.78 26.96 -8.70
CA ALA A 131 21.56 27.80 -9.88
C ALA A 131 20.09 27.71 -10.39
N GLU A 132 19.63 28.75 -11.09
CA GLU A 132 18.30 28.76 -11.75
C GLU A 132 18.14 27.51 -12.64
N GLY A 133 17.12 26.69 -12.35
CA GLY A 133 16.85 25.41 -13.02
C GLY A 133 17.31 24.16 -12.26
N GLY A 134 17.81 24.29 -11.02
CA GLY A 134 18.14 23.19 -10.12
C GLY A 134 16.93 22.49 -9.48
N LEU A 135 17.21 21.48 -8.65
CA LEU A 135 16.23 20.79 -7.80
C LEU A 135 15.49 21.75 -6.87
N VAL A 136 14.25 21.42 -6.50
CA VAL A 136 13.41 22.24 -5.61
C VAL A 136 13.30 21.57 -4.23
N PHE A 137 13.51 22.34 -3.17
CA PHE A 137 13.25 21.90 -1.79
C PHE A 137 12.02 22.60 -1.22
N LEU A 138 11.09 21.82 -0.62
CA LEU A 138 9.96 22.34 0.13
C LEU A 138 10.11 22.01 1.63
N PRO A 139 10.17 23.01 2.53
CA PRO A 139 10.42 22.77 3.96
C PRO A 139 9.19 22.32 4.75
N ASP A 140 7.98 22.70 4.32
CA ASP A 140 6.72 22.48 5.05
C ASP A 140 6.38 20.98 5.18
N GLN A 141 6.81 20.21 4.19
CA GLN A 141 6.89 18.76 4.18
C GLN A 141 8.24 18.45 3.53
N PRO A 142 9.33 18.31 4.32
CA PRO A 142 10.70 18.32 3.81
C PRO A 142 10.85 17.36 2.65
N SER A 143 11.06 17.93 1.47
CA SER A 143 10.98 17.19 0.22
C SER A 143 11.86 17.80 -0.85
N PHE A 144 12.64 16.95 -1.51
CA PHE A 144 13.34 17.29 -2.75
C PHE A 144 12.52 16.86 -3.96
N TYR A 145 12.46 17.75 -4.94
CA TYR A 145 11.86 17.52 -6.25
C TYR A 145 12.98 17.60 -7.28
N VAL A 146 13.20 16.48 -7.95
CA VAL A 146 14.28 16.27 -8.93
C VAL A 146 13.67 15.93 -10.29
N SER A 147 14.38 16.23 -11.37
CA SER A 147 13.92 15.98 -12.74
C SER A 147 14.88 15.10 -13.54
N SER A 148 16.09 14.86 -13.02
CA SER A 148 17.14 14.05 -13.61
C SER A 148 17.92 13.26 -12.56
N TYR A 149 18.70 12.28 -13.00
CA TYR A 149 19.63 11.51 -12.17
C TYR A 149 20.70 12.40 -11.53
N GLU A 150 21.27 13.36 -12.27
CA GLU A 150 22.23 14.32 -11.68
C GLU A 150 21.62 15.13 -10.52
N GLN A 151 20.34 15.50 -10.62
CA GLN A 151 19.65 16.19 -9.53
C GLN A 151 19.34 15.27 -8.35
N LEU A 152 19.13 13.97 -8.62
CA LEU A 152 19.02 12.96 -7.58
C LEU A 152 20.34 12.80 -6.81
N GLU A 153 21.47 12.70 -7.52
CA GLU A 153 22.80 12.65 -6.91
C GLU A 153 23.05 13.90 -6.04
N GLU A 154 22.72 15.09 -6.55
CA GLU A 154 22.87 16.33 -5.81
C GLU A 154 21.98 16.37 -4.57
N ALA A 155 20.72 15.92 -4.66
CA ALA A 155 19.84 15.83 -3.50
C ALA A 155 20.43 14.91 -2.41
N LEU A 156 21.00 13.76 -2.78
CA LEU A 156 21.62 12.84 -1.83
C LEU A 156 22.92 13.40 -1.23
N ARG A 157 23.70 14.13 -2.04
CA ARG A 157 24.88 14.85 -1.55
C ARG A 157 24.49 15.87 -0.48
N LEU A 158 23.45 16.67 -0.72
CA LEU A 158 22.93 17.65 0.25
C LEU A 158 22.44 16.97 1.54
N LEU A 159 21.73 15.85 1.42
CA LEU A 159 21.29 15.07 2.57
C LEU A 159 22.48 14.54 3.38
N GLY A 160 23.54 14.08 2.72
CA GLY A 160 24.79 13.66 3.36
C GLY A 160 25.54 14.79 4.07
N GLU A 161 25.39 16.05 3.65
CA GLU A 161 25.97 17.20 4.36
C GLU A 161 25.21 17.53 5.65
N VAL A 162 23.92 17.23 5.70
CA VAL A 162 23.03 17.58 6.83
C VAL A 162 22.87 16.41 7.82
N ASP A 163 23.02 15.17 7.38
CA ASP A 163 22.94 13.98 8.24
C ASP A 163 23.80 14.06 9.51
N PRO A 164 25.04 14.60 9.48
CA PRO A 164 25.88 14.73 10.67
C PRO A 164 25.29 15.56 11.81
N LEU A 165 24.23 16.35 11.58
CA LEU A 165 23.50 17.04 12.66
C LEU A 165 22.93 16.07 13.70
N TYR A 166 22.67 14.82 13.30
CA TYR A 166 22.21 13.76 14.19
C TYR A 166 23.35 12.99 14.89
N GLU A 167 24.63 13.17 14.53
CA GLU A 167 25.75 12.48 15.20
C GLU A 167 25.73 12.59 16.73
N PRO A 168 25.38 13.73 17.36
CA PRO A 168 25.28 13.83 18.80
C PRO A 168 24.24 12.88 19.43
N GLU A 169 23.19 12.51 18.69
CA GLU A 169 22.15 11.58 19.17
C GLU A 169 22.70 10.16 19.35
N LEU A 170 23.69 9.79 18.55
CA LEU A 170 24.29 8.45 18.56
C LEU A 170 25.06 8.13 19.86
N ALA A 171 25.30 9.13 20.69
CA ALA A 171 25.83 8.94 22.04
C ALA A 171 24.79 8.37 23.03
N TYR A 172 23.49 8.55 22.75
CA TYR A 172 22.38 8.15 23.62
C TYR A 172 21.58 6.99 23.03
N ASN A 173 21.34 6.99 21.71
CA ASN A 173 20.56 5.98 21.02
C ASN A 173 21.35 5.35 19.86
N PRO A 174 21.27 4.01 19.66
CA PRO A 174 21.92 3.36 18.54
C PRO A 174 21.26 3.78 17.21
N ALA A 175 22.05 3.83 16.14
CA ALA A 175 21.61 4.30 14.82
C ALA A 175 20.33 3.62 14.31
N GLU A 176 20.19 2.31 14.50
CA GLU A 176 18.98 1.56 14.13
C GLU A 176 17.72 2.09 14.84
N TRP A 177 17.85 2.43 16.12
CA TRP A 177 16.74 3.01 16.88
C TRP A 177 16.40 4.41 16.39
N VAL A 178 17.42 5.25 16.13
CA VAL A 178 17.20 6.62 15.63
C VAL A 178 16.54 6.58 14.26
N ARG A 179 17.07 5.78 13.32
CA ARG A 179 16.52 5.58 11.96
C ARG A 179 15.04 5.18 12.00
N LYS A 180 14.64 4.29 12.91
CA LYS A 180 13.28 3.77 12.99
C LYS A 180 12.30 4.72 13.71
N ASN A 181 12.78 5.46 14.72
CA ASN A 181 11.89 6.13 15.66
C ASN A 181 11.98 7.67 15.64
N ALA A 182 13.17 8.23 15.41
CA ALA A 182 13.46 9.65 15.66
C ALA A 182 14.16 10.38 14.50
N SER A 183 14.34 9.72 13.35
CA SER A 183 14.93 10.34 12.16
C SER A 183 14.06 11.44 11.58
N SER A 184 14.70 12.40 10.91
CA SER A 184 14.00 13.33 10.02
C SER A 184 13.92 12.70 8.63
N SER A 185 12.70 12.45 8.15
CA SER A 185 12.48 11.85 6.84
C SER A 185 12.29 12.94 5.80
N VAL A 186 13.09 12.90 4.73
CA VAL A 186 13.00 13.81 3.59
C VAL A 186 12.48 13.04 2.39
N GLY A 187 11.34 13.46 1.85
CA GLY A 187 10.75 12.81 0.67
C GLY A 187 11.50 13.16 -0.61
N ILE A 188 11.73 12.18 -1.47
CA ILE A 188 12.35 12.36 -2.79
C ILE A 188 11.29 12.11 -3.84
N ARG A 189 11.07 13.10 -4.71
CA ARG A 189 10.05 13.07 -5.76
C ARG A 189 10.65 13.42 -7.10
N TRP A 190 10.23 12.71 -8.13
CA TRP A 190 10.42 13.15 -9.50
C TRP A 190 9.34 14.17 -9.87
N PHE A 191 9.63 15.17 -10.70
CA PHE A 191 8.62 16.05 -11.28
C PHE A 191 9.01 16.48 -12.71
N ASP A 192 8.01 16.80 -13.51
CA ASP A 192 8.17 17.14 -14.93
C ASP A 192 8.63 18.58 -15.20
N GLY A 193 8.91 19.35 -14.14
CA GLY A 193 9.23 20.78 -14.22
C GLY A 193 8.02 21.70 -14.11
N THR A 194 6.79 21.16 -14.04
CA THR A 194 5.57 21.96 -13.89
C THR A 194 5.46 22.51 -12.48
N LEU A 195 5.25 23.83 -12.40
CA LEU A 195 5.01 24.54 -11.15
C LEU A 195 3.60 25.14 -11.18
N SER A 196 2.91 25.05 -10.06
CA SER A 196 1.59 25.64 -9.88
C SER A 196 1.63 27.15 -10.09
N ALA A 197 0.67 27.67 -10.84
CA ALA A 197 0.54 29.10 -11.06
C ALA A 197 0.07 29.85 -9.79
N GLU A 198 -0.53 29.16 -8.83
CA GLU A 198 -1.10 29.77 -7.61
C GLU A 198 -0.06 29.96 -6.52
N ASP A 199 0.75 28.94 -6.23
CA ASP A 199 1.69 28.92 -5.11
C ASP A 199 3.13 28.57 -5.49
N GLY A 200 3.39 28.31 -6.79
CA GLY A 200 4.72 27.98 -7.30
C GLY A 200 5.22 26.59 -6.89
N ARG A 201 4.37 25.73 -6.32
CA ARG A 201 4.78 24.38 -5.90
C ARG A 201 4.84 23.42 -7.10
N PRO A 202 5.70 22.39 -7.05
CA PRO A 202 5.72 21.35 -8.07
C PRO A 202 4.37 20.64 -8.20
N GLU A 203 3.94 20.47 -9.43
CA GLU A 203 2.79 19.65 -9.85
C GLU A 203 3.29 18.48 -10.71
N GLY A 204 2.41 17.52 -11.05
CA GLY A 204 2.78 16.41 -11.95
C GLY A 204 3.95 15.55 -11.44
N TRP A 205 4.09 15.44 -10.12
CA TRP A 205 5.21 14.74 -9.49
C TRP A 205 4.86 13.30 -9.14
N GLU A 206 5.88 12.45 -9.10
CA GLU A 206 5.81 11.04 -8.69
C GLU A 206 6.74 10.79 -7.51
N VAL A 207 6.36 9.86 -6.62
CA VAL A 207 7.18 9.50 -5.45
C VAL A 207 8.29 8.55 -5.87
N LEU A 208 9.54 8.89 -5.54
CA LEU A 208 10.67 7.97 -5.66
C LEU A 208 10.92 7.23 -4.35
N GLY A 209 10.83 7.94 -3.22
CA GLY A 209 11.05 7.36 -1.91
C GLY A 209 11.21 8.42 -0.83
N SER A 210 11.83 8.03 0.28
CA SER A 210 12.18 8.94 1.37
C SER A 210 13.50 8.52 2.00
N VAL A 211 14.35 9.50 2.29
CA VAL A 211 15.63 9.29 2.96
C VAL A 211 15.51 9.70 4.41
N SER A 212 15.92 8.84 5.33
CA SER A 212 15.98 9.14 6.75
C SER A 212 17.34 9.74 7.11
N LEU A 213 17.34 10.86 7.83
CA LEU A 213 18.53 11.47 8.45
C LEU A 213 18.60 11.06 9.92
N TYR A 214 19.73 10.46 10.31
CA TYR A 214 19.93 9.84 11.63
C TYR A 214 21.40 9.78 12.08
N GLY A 215 22.31 10.44 11.37
CA GLY A 215 23.72 10.61 11.77
C GLY A 215 24.65 9.49 11.31
N ALA A 216 24.14 8.58 10.48
CA ALA A 216 24.88 7.50 9.86
C ALA A 216 24.28 7.12 8.50
N LEU A 217 23.85 8.11 7.72
CA LEU A 217 23.30 7.93 6.38
C LEU A 217 24.31 7.21 5.47
N ASP A 218 23.86 6.14 4.82
CA ASP A 218 24.57 5.53 3.70
C ASP A 218 24.04 6.12 2.40
N ALA A 219 24.67 7.22 1.96
CA ALA A 219 24.21 7.95 0.79
C ALA A 219 24.34 7.14 -0.52
N GLU A 220 25.28 6.18 -0.59
CA GLU A 220 25.45 5.32 -1.76
C GLU A 220 24.32 4.29 -1.84
N GLU A 221 23.98 3.64 -0.72
CA GLU A 221 22.85 2.70 -0.65
C GLU A 221 21.51 3.39 -0.96
N GLU A 222 21.28 4.59 -0.42
CA GLU A 222 20.03 5.33 -0.66
C GLU A 222 19.95 5.84 -2.12
N LEU A 223 21.08 6.26 -2.70
CA LEU A 223 21.14 6.62 -4.12
C LEU A 223 20.82 5.43 -5.02
N ASP A 224 21.37 4.24 -4.73
CA ASP A 224 21.09 3.02 -5.50
C ASP A 224 19.58 2.70 -5.50
N GLN A 225 18.93 2.71 -4.34
CA GLN A 225 17.50 2.44 -4.23
C GLN A 225 16.64 3.46 -4.99
N LEU A 226 16.96 4.75 -4.85
CA LEU A 226 16.23 5.83 -5.52
C LEU A 226 16.49 5.85 -7.04
N ALA A 227 17.69 5.46 -7.47
CA ALA A 227 18.05 5.35 -8.88
C ALA A 227 17.24 4.24 -9.56
N HIS A 228 17.08 3.08 -8.91
CA HIS A 228 16.19 2.02 -9.39
C HIS A 228 14.73 2.49 -9.48
N ALA A 229 14.23 3.20 -8.48
CA ALA A 229 12.88 3.77 -8.52
C ALA A 229 12.72 4.79 -9.67
N TYR A 230 13.73 5.63 -9.89
CA TYR A 230 13.73 6.61 -10.97
C TYR A 230 13.80 5.95 -12.36
N ALA A 231 14.66 4.95 -12.52
CA ALA A 231 14.74 4.13 -13.73
C ALA A 231 13.39 3.44 -14.03
N GLN A 232 12.70 2.97 -12.99
CA GLN A 232 11.37 2.37 -13.14
C GLN A 232 10.31 3.37 -13.66
N LEU A 233 10.35 4.64 -13.24
CA LEU A 233 9.47 5.70 -13.79
C LEU A 233 9.74 5.92 -15.29
N ILE A 234 11.00 5.90 -15.71
CA ILE A 234 11.39 6.05 -17.13
C ILE A 234 10.87 4.86 -17.95
N VAL A 235 11.00 3.64 -17.43
CA VAL A 235 10.49 2.42 -18.06
C VAL A 235 8.97 2.47 -18.18
N ASN A 236 8.28 2.91 -17.12
CA ASN A 236 6.83 3.12 -17.13
C ASN A 236 6.36 4.21 -18.11
N LYS A 237 7.25 5.13 -18.52
CA LYS A 237 6.98 6.35 -19.30
C LYS A 237 6.31 7.47 -18.50
N ASP A 238 6.42 7.41 -17.19
CA ASP A 238 5.99 8.49 -16.29
C ASP A 238 7.03 9.63 -16.31
N ALA A 239 8.31 9.28 -16.50
CA ALA A 239 9.42 10.21 -16.71
C ALA A 239 9.99 10.10 -18.14
N PRO A 240 10.55 11.19 -18.70
CA PRO A 240 11.28 11.14 -19.98
C PRO A 240 12.58 10.35 -19.81
N ASP A 241 13.12 9.87 -20.93
CA ASP A 241 14.42 9.21 -20.93
C ASP A 241 15.54 10.17 -20.50
N ASP A 242 16.40 9.72 -19.59
CA ASP A 242 17.50 10.50 -19.02
C ASP A 242 18.86 9.90 -19.42
N PRO A 243 19.64 10.54 -20.31
CA PRO A 243 20.93 10.02 -20.74
C PRO A 243 22.01 10.03 -19.64
N THR A 244 21.76 10.68 -18.50
CA THR A 244 22.68 10.74 -17.36
C THR A 244 22.52 9.57 -16.39
N LEU A 245 21.38 8.87 -16.43
CA LEU A 245 21.15 7.66 -15.64
C LEU A 245 22.08 6.51 -16.10
N PRO A 246 22.89 5.92 -15.22
CA PRO A 246 23.72 4.77 -15.54
C PRO A 246 22.92 3.57 -16.07
N ASP A 247 23.46 2.89 -17.07
CA ASP A 247 22.77 1.77 -17.74
C ASP A 247 22.51 0.58 -16.80
N GLU A 248 23.31 0.40 -15.75
CA GLU A 248 23.14 -0.67 -14.77
C GLU A 248 21.77 -0.62 -14.05
N PHE A 249 21.23 0.59 -13.81
CA PHE A 249 19.91 0.76 -13.20
C PHE A 249 18.75 0.45 -14.17
N ARG A 250 19.03 0.31 -15.46
CA ARG A 250 18.03 -0.02 -16.49
C ARG A 250 17.97 -1.51 -16.79
N GLU A 251 18.92 -2.30 -16.29
CA GLU A 251 18.97 -3.74 -16.54
C GLU A 251 17.81 -4.45 -15.82
N ASP A 252 17.26 -5.47 -16.49
CA ASP A 252 16.18 -6.32 -15.96
C ASP A 252 14.91 -5.59 -15.47
N LEU A 253 14.71 -4.34 -15.89
CA LEU A 253 13.48 -3.60 -15.61
C LEU A 253 12.38 -3.92 -16.62
N HIS A 254 11.17 -4.04 -16.09
CA HIS A 254 9.96 -4.25 -16.86
C HIS A 254 8.98 -3.11 -16.61
N ARG A 255 8.15 -2.79 -17.61
CA ARG A 255 7.00 -1.92 -17.33
C ARG A 255 6.14 -2.54 -16.26
N THR A 256 5.84 -1.78 -15.20
CA THR A 256 5.00 -2.27 -14.10
C THR A 256 3.59 -2.64 -14.57
N THR A 257 3.11 -1.95 -15.61
CA THR A 257 1.75 -2.09 -16.13
C THR A 257 1.74 -2.07 -17.66
N ILE A 258 0.76 -2.78 -18.21
CA ILE A 258 0.39 -2.74 -19.63
C ILE A 258 -1.07 -2.35 -19.71
N GLU A 259 -1.37 -1.40 -20.60
CA GLU A 259 -2.68 -0.74 -20.66
C GLU A 259 -3.54 -1.24 -21.82
N ARG A 260 -2.96 -2.01 -22.75
CA ARG A 260 -3.61 -2.38 -24.02
C ARG A 260 -3.42 -3.85 -24.34
N ILE A 261 -4.47 -4.46 -24.90
CA ILE A 261 -4.42 -5.77 -25.57
C ILE A 261 -4.88 -5.58 -27.01
N THR A 262 -4.20 -6.23 -27.95
CA THR A 262 -4.69 -6.41 -29.32
C THR A 262 -4.88 -7.89 -29.63
N VAL A 263 -5.88 -8.22 -30.44
CA VAL A 263 -6.17 -9.57 -30.93
C VAL A 263 -6.16 -9.52 -32.44
N HIS A 264 -5.25 -10.25 -33.07
CA HIS A 264 -5.00 -10.19 -34.52
C HIS A 264 -4.87 -8.76 -35.06
N GLY A 265 -4.23 -7.87 -34.28
CA GLY A 265 -4.00 -6.47 -34.62
C GLY A 265 -5.19 -5.52 -34.36
N ALA A 266 -6.34 -6.04 -33.89
CA ALA A 266 -7.47 -5.22 -33.46
C ALA A 266 -7.42 -4.98 -31.95
N GLU A 267 -7.56 -3.73 -31.51
CA GLU A 267 -7.51 -3.36 -30.10
C GLU A 267 -8.77 -3.79 -29.33
N VAL A 268 -8.57 -4.35 -28.14
CA VAL A 268 -9.66 -4.70 -27.21
C VAL A 268 -10.28 -3.41 -26.66
N PRO A 269 -11.58 -3.18 -26.85
CA PRO A 269 -12.22 -1.97 -26.36
C PRO A 269 -12.47 -2.07 -24.86
N PHE A 270 -11.66 -1.36 -24.07
CA PHE A 270 -11.88 -1.23 -22.62
C PHE A 270 -12.78 -0.05 -22.25
N ALA A 271 -13.00 0.89 -23.18
CA ALA A 271 -13.85 2.08 -23.02
C ALA A 271 -13.50 2.93 -21.77
N LEU A 272 -12.21 3.04 -21.42
CA LEU A 272 -11.63 3.67 -20.23
C LEU A 272 -11.81 5.21 -20.12
N GLY A 273 -12.90 5.77 -20.64
CA GLY A 273 -13.19 7.21 -20.50
C GLY A 273 -13.40 7.64 -19.05
N GLU A 274 -13.52 8.96 -18.83
CA GLU A 274 -13.85 9.59 -17.55
C GLU A 274 -15.28 9.21 -17.08
N THR A 275 -15.47 7.97 -16.64
CA THR A 275 -16.75 7.51 -16.07
C THR A 275 -16.60 7.35 -14.57
N SER A 276 -17.63 7.77 -13.82
CA SER A 276 -17.71 7.51 -12.38
C SER A 276 -18.07 6.04 -12.12
N PHE A 277 -17.82 5.53 -10.91
CA PHE A 277 -18.12 4.15 -10.52
C PHE A 277 -19.56 3.70 -10.84
N GLY A 278 -20.53 4.62 -10.74
CA GLY A 278 -21.95 4.34 -11.02
C GLY A 278 -22.34 4.40 -12.51
N ASP A 279 -21.51 4.98 -13.37
CA ASP A 279 -21.81 5.22 -14.79
C ASP A 279 -21.09 4.26 -15.75
N ALA A 280 -20.11 3.50 -15.25
CA ALA A 280 -19.39 2.53 -16.07
C ALA A 280 -20.33 1.40 -16.50
N THR A 281 -20.51 1.24 -17.81
CA THR A 281 -21.30 0.15 -18.43
C THR A 281 -20.48 -1.11 -18.65
N ASN A 282 -19.15 -1.02 -18.53
CA ASN A 282 -18.21 -2.13 -18.58
C ASN A 282 -17.84 -2.53 -17.13
N PRO A 283 -18.17 -3.76 -16.69
CA PRO A 283 -17.79 -4.28 -15.36
C PRO A 283 -16.27 -4.22 -15.09
N TYR A 284 -15.48 -4.43 -16.15
CA TYR A 284 -14.03 -4.35 -16.09
C TYR A 284 -13.58 -2.91 -15.77
N GLN A 285 -14.21 -1.90 -16.38
CA GLN A 285 -13.96 -0.49 -16.09
C GLN A 285 -14.31 -0.08 -14.65
N ARG A 286 -15.36 -0.65 -14.04
CA ARG A 286 -15.66 -0.42 -12.60
C ARG A 286 -14.56 -0.94 -11.70
N SER A 287 -13.99 -2.10 -12.04
CA SER A 287 -12.82 -2.65 -11.36
C SER A 287 -11.59 -1.75 -11.54
N TYR A 288 -11.42 -1.11 -12.70
CA TYR A 288 -10.34 -0.14 -12.93
C TYR A 288 -10.52 1.14 -12.10
N ILE A 289 -11.73 1.70 -12.07
CA ILE A 289 -12.04 2.95 -11.35
C ILE A 289 -11.87 2.78 -9.84
N SER A 290 -12.31 1.65 -9.29
CA SER A 290 -12.19 1.36 -7.85
C SER A 290 -10.75 1.18 -7.37
N HIS A 291 -9.83 0.83 -8.27
CA HIS A 291 -8.41 0.61 -7.95
C HIS A 291 -7.49 1.69 -8.58
N GLY A 292 -8.10 2.72 -9.16
CA GLY A 292 -7.43 3.95 -9.60
C GLY A 292 -6.42 3.81 -10.73
N ARG A 293 -6.38 2.69 -11.49
CA ARG A 293 -5.34 2.51 -12.50
C ARG A 293 -5.85 1.80 -13.77
N GLY A 294 -5.49 2.37 -14.92
CA GLY A 294 -5.77 1.95 -16.29
C GLY A 294 -5.15 0.60 -16.74
N ILE A 295 -5.05 -0.40 -15.87
CA ILE A 295 -4.13 -1.55 -16.04
C ILE A 295 -4.82 -2.81 -16.54
N VAL A 296 -4.39 -3.33 -17.70
CA VAL A 296 -4.83 -4.61 -18.26
C VAL A 296 -3.98 -5.77 -17.78
N ALA A 297 -2.68 -5.56 -17.65
CA ALA A 297 -1.77 -6.52 -17.06
C ALA A 297 -0.74 -5.83 -16.19
N ARG A 298 -0.27 -6.51 -15.16
CA ARG A 298 0.82 -6.04 -14.30
C ARG A 298 2.02 -6.98 -14.40
N TRP A 299 3.22 -6.44 -14.26
CA TRP A 299 4.40 -7.28 -14.07
C TRP A 299 4.34 -7.96 -12.69
N SER A 300 4.83 -9.20 -12.63
CA SER A 300 4.93 -9.97 -11.40
C SER A 300 6.36 -10.45 -11.22
N GLU A 301 7.12 -9.77 -10.36
CA GLU A 301 8.50 -10.18 -10.02
C GLU A 301 8.57 -11.62 -9.54
N ALA A 302 7.60 -12.04 -8.73
CA ALA A 302 7.54 -13.39 -8.18
C ALA A 302 7.39 -14.49 -9.26
N GLN A 303 6.78 -14.15 -10.40
CA GLN A 303 6.55 -15.11 -11.49
C GLN A 303 7.43 -14.82 -12.73
N GLY A 304 8.11 -13.67 -12.78
CA GLY A 304 8.89 -13.22 -13.94
C GLY A 304 8.05 -13.09 -15.21
N CYS A 305 6.79 -12.67 -15.08
CA CYS A 305 5.87 -12.53 -16.22
C CYS A 305 4.78 -11.48 -15.98
N TYR A 306 4.10 -11.10 -17.05
CA TYR A 306 2.90 -10.27 -16.99
C TYR A 306 1.68 -11.11 -16.61
N LEU A 307 0.89 -10.60 -15.67
CA LEU A 307 -0.35 -11.21 -15.22
C LEU A 307 -1.55 -10.38 -15.69
N VAL A 308 -2.52 -11.05 -16.32
CA VAL A 308 -3.81 -10.48 -16.73
C VAL A 308 -4.86 -10.86 -15.71
N ARG A 309 -5.69 -9.89 -15.34
CA ARG A 309 -6.85 -10.13 -14.48
C ARG A 309 -8.02 -10.63 -15.33
N VAL A 310 -8.55 -11.80 -14.96
CA VAL A 310 -9.67 -12.47 -15.63
C VAL A 310 -10.78 -12.75 -14.64
N ASP A 311 -12.01 -12.36 -14.97
CA ASP A 311 -13.15 -12.58 -14.09
C ASP A 311 -13.46 -14.08 -13.93
N MET A 312 -13.90 -14.47 -12.75
CA MET A 312 -14.23 -15.85 -12.37
C MET A 312 -15.73 -16.17 -12.51
N GLY A 313 -16.55 -15.22 -12.98
CA GLY A 313 -17.96 -15.42 -13.29
C GLY A 313 -18.97 -14.86 -12.27
N GLY A 314 -18.50 -14.30 -11.15
CA GLY A 314 -19.25 -13.48 -10.20
C GLY A 314 -20.38 -14.15 -9.41
N ALA A 315 -20.44 -13.96 -8.08
CA ALA A 315 -21.53 -14.47 -7.23
C ALA A 315 -22.12 -13.49 -6.21
N ASP A 316 -23.39 -13.14 -6.41
CA ASP A 316 -24.56 -13.55 -5.61
C ASP A 316 -25.79 -13.22 -6.49
N PRO A 317 -26.65 -14.19 -6.85
CA PRO A 317 -27.84 -13.91 -7.66
C PRO A 317 -28.81 -12.88 -7.05
N GLN A 318 -28.68 -12.54 -5.76
CA GLN A 318 -29.48 -11.51 -5.10
C GLN A 318 -28.94 -10.08 -5.25
N VAL A 319 -27.72 -9.90 -5.75
CA VAL A 319 -27.04 -8.58 -5.92
C VAL A 319 -26.85 -8.22 -7.41
N ARG A 320 -27.42 -9.00 -8.34
CA ARG A 320 -27.05 -9.00 -9.76
C ARG A 320 -27.45 -7.75 -10.56
N ASP A 321 -26.46 -7.22 -11.29
CA ASP A 321 -26.57 -6.73 -12.68
C ASP A 321 -25.46 -7.27 -13.63
N GLU A 322 -24.40 -7.97 -13.17
CA GLU A 322 -23.25 -8.32 -14.02
C GLU A 322 -22.75 -9.75 -13.75
N SER A 323 -23.09 -10.72 -14.62
CA SER A 323 -22.33 -11.96 -14.79
C SER A 323 -21.55 -11.92 -16.10
N GLY A 324 -20.40 -12.62 -16.13
CA GLY A 324 -19.57 -12.73 -17.31
C GLY A 324 -18.25 -11.97 -17.25
N SER A 325 -17.30 -12.34 -18.10
CA SER A 325 -16.03 -11.64 -18.25
C SER A 325 -16.02 -10.82 -19.54
N TRP A 326 -16.00 -9.48 -19.40
CA TRP A 326 -15.89 -8.56 -20.53
C TRP A 326 -14.64 -8.82 -21.34
N LEU A 327 -13.50 -9.00 -20.67
CA LEU A 327 -12.23 -9.23 -21.32
C LEU A 327 -12.27 -10.51 -22.17
N VAL A 328 -12.78 -11.61 -21.62
CA VAL A 328 -12.93 -12.88 -22.35
C VAL A 328 -13.90 -12.71 -23.53
N GLN A 329 -15.01 -12.01 -23.34
CA GLN A 329 -15.97 -11.72 -24.41
C GLN A 329 -15.31 -10.97 -25.57
N GLN A 330 -14.59 -9.89 -25.28
CA GLN A 330 -13.96 -9.07 -26.32
C GLN A 330 -12.85 -9.84 -27.04
N VAL A 331 -12.00 -10.58 -26.31
CA VAL A 331 -10.94 -11.37 -26.92
C VAL A 331 -11.52 -12.49 -27.79
N ALA A 332 -12.52 -13.24 -27.29
CA ALA A 332 -13.17 -14.28 -28.07
C ALA A 332 -13.84 -13.73 -29.34
N GLY A 333 -14.52 -12.59 -29.24
CA GLY A 333 -15.15 -11.94 -30.38
C GLY A 333 -14.15 -11.46 -31.44
N LEU A 334 -13.05 -10.81 -31.02
CA LEU A 334 -12.01 -10.35 -31.94
C LEU A 334 -11.21 -11.51 -32.57
N ALA A 335 -11.09 -12.63 -31.86
CA ALA A 335 -10.50 -13.86 -32.39
C ALA A 335 -11.44 -14.62 -33.36
N GLY A 336 -12.65 -14.08 -33.63
CA GLY A 336 -13.63 -14.68 -34.55
C GLY A 336 -14.45 -15.82 -33.94
N GLY A 337 -14.47 -15.93 -32.61
CA GLY A 337 -15.21 -16.93 -31.87
C GLY A 337 -16.57 -16.48 -31.35
N THR A 338 -17.08 -17.22 -30.37
CA THR A 338 -18.36 -16.96 -29.71
C THR A 338 -18.18 -16.83 -28.20
N TYR A 339 -19.08 -16.10 -27.56
CA TYR A 339 -19.14 -15.92 -26.12
C TYR A 339 -20.59 -16.08 -25.64
N GLU A 340 -20.77 -16.73 -24.50
CA GLU A 340 -22.04 -16.94 -23.83
C GLU A 340 -21.90 -16.60 -22.34
N ASP A 341 -22.80 -15.79 -21.82
CA ASP A 341 -22.93 -15.53 -20.38
C ASP A 341 -24.16 -16.26 -19.82
N GLY A 342 -23.99 -16.88 -18.66
CA GLY A 342 -25.00 -17.67 -17.98
C GLY A 342 -25.15 -17.32 -16.50
N ALA A 343 -26.07 -18.02 -15.83
CA ALA A 343 -26.26 -17.85 -14.39
C ALA A 343 -25.11 -18.50 -13.60
N GLY A 344 -24.07 -17.73 -13.27
CA GLY A 344 -22.92 -18.14 -12.46
C GLY A 344 -21.75 -18.69 -13.26
N TYR A 345 -21.78 -18.55 -14.59
CA TYR A 345 -20.72 -19.00 -15.48
C TYR A 345 -20.69 -18.16 -16.75
N PHE A 346 -19.55 -18.19 -17.44
CA PHE A 346 -19.45 -17.80 -18.84
C PHE A 346 -18.68 -18.85 -19.65
N ALA A 347 -18.92 -18.89 -20.95
CA ALA A 347 -18.30 -19.83 -21.87
C ALA A 347 -17.89 -19.14 -23.17
N TRP A 348 -16.89 -19.70 -23.84
CA TRP A 348 -16.40 -19.21 -25.11
C TRP A 348 -15.97 -20.35 -26.02
N SER A 349 -15.94 -20.08 -27.32
CA SER A 349 -15.38 -20.99 -28.33
C SER A 349 -14.59 -20.20 -29.36
N VAL A 350 -13.30 -20.50 -29.51
CA VAL A 350 -12.38 -19.84 -30.46
C VAL A 350 -11.49 -20.90 -31.09
N ASN A 351 -11.40 -20.95 -32.43
CA ASN A 351 -10.46 -21.85 -33.13
C ASN A 351 -10.53 -23.33 -32.70
N GLY A 352 -11.69 -23.83 -32.29
CA GLY A 352 -11.87 -25.20 -31.79
C GLY A 352 -11.38 -25.42 -30.35
N MET A 353 -11.04 -24.33 -29.64
CA MET A 353 -10.87 -24.27 -28.20
C MET A 353 -12.20 -23.90 -27.56
N ASP A 354 -12.77 -24.81 -26.78
CA ASP A 354 -14.00 -24.58 -26.01
C ASP A 354 -13.63 -24.38 -24.55
N GLY A 355 -14.06 -23.26 -23.98
CA GLY A 355 -13.79 -22.88 -22.60
C GLY A 355 -15.05 -22.54 -21.82
N ARG A 356 -15.06 -22.85 -20.52
CA ARG A 356 -16.12 -22.49 -19.58
C ARG A 356 -15.50 -22.17 -18.22
N MET A 357 -15.85 -21.01 -17.68
CA MET A 357 -15.49 -20.63 -16.31
C MET A 357 -16.77 -20.58 -15.47
N GLU A 358 -16.79 -21.31 -14.36
CA GLU A 358 -17.93 -21.38 -13.44
C GLU A 358 -17.48 -21.05 -12.02
N TYR A 359 -18.11 -20.06 -11.40
CA TYR A 359 -17.78 -19.65 -10.05
C TYR A 359 -18.31 -20.67 -9.04
N LEU A 360 -17.45 -21.13 -8.13
CA LEU A 360 -17.80 -22.17 -7.15
C LEU A 360 -18.15 -21.61 -5.77
N GLY A 361 -17.74 -20.38 -5.46
CA GLY A 361 -17.93 -19.80 -4.14
C GLY A 361 -16.62 -19.44 -3.43
N PHE A 362 -16.79 -19.02 -2.18
CA PHE A 362 -15.71 -18.81 -1.24
C PHE A 362 -15.44 -20.11 -0.45
N GLU A 363 -14.25 -20.67 -0.60
CA GLU A 363 -13.82 -21.92 0.03
C GLU A 363 -12.41 -21.72 0.63
N ASP A 364 -12.18 -22.20 1.86
CA ASP A 364 -10.87 -22.17 2.53
C ASP A 364 -10.17 -20.80 2.56
N GLY A 365 -10.94 -19.71 2.68
CA GLY A 365 -10.39 -18.35 2.71
C GLY A 365 -10.17 -17.73 1.32
N ARG A 366 -10.57 -18.42 0.25
CA ARG A 366 -10.28 -18.08 -1.15
C ARG A 366 -11.54 -18.09 -2.00
N ASN A 367 -11.60 -17.22 -2.99
CA ASN A 367 -12.60 -17.33 -4.05
C ASN A 367 -12.15 -18.42 -5.03
N ALA A 368 -13.06 -19.26 -5.47
CA ALA A 368 -12.75 -20.40 -6.33
C ALA A 368 -13.65 -20.47 -7.56
N ALA A 369 -13.06 -20.93 -8.66
CA ALA A 369 -13.75 -21.18 -9.92
C ALA A 369 -13.29 -22.51 -10.55
N GLN A 370 -14.17 -23.07 -11.36
CA GLN A 370 -13.90 -24.21 -12.21
C GLN A 370 -13.68 -23.72 -13.63
N LEU A 371 -12.46 -23.94 -14.15
CA LEU A 371 -12.14 -23.73 -15.56
C LEU A 371 -12.21 -25.07 -16.28
N GLU A 372 -13.14 -25.22 -17.20
CA GLU A 372 -13.13 -26.29 -18.19
C GLU A 372 -12.57 -25.77 -19.50
N LEU A 373 -11.52 -26.39 -20.01
CA LEU A 373 -10.89 -26.06 -21.29
C LEU A 373 -10.71 -27.35 -22.11
N ASN A 374 -11.36 -27.44 -23.26
CA ASN A 374 -11.36 -28.62 -24.14
C ASN A 374 -11.69 -29.94 -23.40
N GLY A 375 -12.65 -29.89 -22.48
CA GLY A 375 -13.04 -31.05 -21.67
C GLY A 375 -12.06 -31.43 -20.56
N GLN A 376 -10.99 -30.64 -20.34
CA GLN A 376 -10.15 -30.74 -19.16
C GLN A 376 -10.61 -29.75 -18.10
N THR A 377 -10.87 -30.24 -16.91
CA THR A 377 -11.33 -29.42 -15.78
C THR A 377 -10.18 -29.13 -14.83
N ASN A 378 -9.92 -27.84 -14.61
CA ASN A 378 -8.99 -27.33 -13.64
C ASN A 378 -9.73 -26.48 -12.61
N ARG A 379 -9.20 -26.46 -11.40
CA ARG A 379 -9.69 -25.58 -10.33
C ARG A 379 -8.74 -24.40 -10.19
N ILE A 380 -9.31 -23.20 -10.12
CA ILE A 380 -8.57 -21.95 -9.97
C ILE A 380 -9.06 -21.27 -8.69
N SER A 381 -8.15 -20.63 -7.95
CA SER A 381 -8.50 -19.91 -6.71
C SER A 381 -7.62 -18.69 -6.52
N CYS A 382 -8.17 -17.63 -5.92
CA CYS A 382 -7.43 -16.44 -5.51
C CYS A 382 -7.72 -16.07 -4.04
N ASP A 383 -6.76 -15.43 -3.39
CA ASP A 383 -6.91 -14.93 -2.02
C ASP A 383 -7.88 -13.75 -2.00
N ALA A 384 -8.86 -13.76 -1.10
CA ALA A 384 -9.89 -12.71 -1.05
C ALA A 384 -9.36 -11.34 -0.59
N SER A 385 -8.15 -11.27 -0.04
CA SER A 385 -7.47 -10.00 0.27
C SER A 385 -6.92 -9.28 -0.95
N ASP A 386 -6.59 -10.03 -2.02
CA ASP A 386 -5.97 -9.49 -3.23
C ASP A 386 -7.03 -8.95 -4.22
N ALA A 387 -8.30 -9.29 -3.98
CA ALA A 387 -9.43 -8.89 -4.81
C ALA A 387 -10.32 -7.91 -4.04
N SER A 388 -10.03 -6.60 -4.11
CA SER A 388 -10.90 -5.57 -3.53
C SER A 388 -12.30 -5.53 -4.18
N ILE A 389 -12.49 -6.28 -5.29
CA ILE A 389 -13.77 -6.74 -5.82
C ILE A 389 -13.60 -8.23 -6.18
N GLY A 390 -14.20 -9.10 -5.35
CA GLY A 390 -13.84 -10.51 -5.09
C GLY A 390 -13.99 -11.57 -6.19
N ASP A 391 -14.09 -11.24 -7.48
CA ASP A 391 -14.48 -12.23 -8.50
C ASP A 391 -13.53 -12.33 -9.70
N ALA A 392 -12.21 -12.22 -9.49
CA ALA A 392 -11.23 -12.36 -10.56
C ALA A 392 -9.97 -13.10 -10.12
N VAL A 393 -9.29 -13.73 -11.08
CA VAL A 393 -7.99 -14.37 -10.91
C VAL A 393 -6.95 -13.66 -11.79
N GLU A 394 -5.73 -13.55 -11.29
CA GLU A 394 -4.59 -13.15 -12.08
C GLU A 394 -3.93 -14.38 -12.69
N MET A 395 -3.72 -14.36 -14.00
CA MET A 395 -3.07 -15.45 -14.72
C MET A 395 -1.97 -14.92 -15.65
N PRO A 396 -0.90 -15.69 -15.88
CA PRO A 396 0.10 -15.34 -16.88
C PRO A 396 -0.53 -15.02 -18.24
N VAL A 397 0.00 -14.00 -18.91
CA VAL A 397 -0.45 -13.57 -20.25
C VAL A 397 -0.48 -14.75 -21.24
N ASP A 398 0.52 -15.63 -21.18
CA ASP A 398 0.59 -16.82 -22.04
C ASP A 398 -0.54 -17.82 -21.75
N ASP A 399 -0.85 -18.04 -20.47
CA ASP A 399 -1.97 -18.90 -20.06
C ASP A 399 -3.31 -18.30 -20.48
N PHE A 400 -3.45 -16.98 -20.36
CA PHE A 400 -4.62 -16.25 -20.85
C PHE A 400 -4.80 -16.40 -22.37
N ALA A 401 -3.74 -16.26 -23.16
CA ALA A 401 -3.80 -16.45 -24.61
C ALA A 401 -4.16 -17.90 -24.98
N ALA A 402 -3.62 -18.87 -24.23
CA ALA A 402 -3.89 -20.29 -24.42
C ALA A 402 -5.37 -20.65 -24.21
N LEU A 403 -6.14 -19.88 -23.41
CA LEU A 403 -7.59 -20.05 -23.29
C LEU A 403 -8.32 -19.99 -24.64
N PHE A 404 -7.77 -19.25 -25.60
CA PHE A 404 -8.35 -19.03 -26.92
C PHE A 404 -7.59 -19.75 -28.04
N GLY A 405 -6.56 -20.54 -27.68
CA GLY A 405 -5.66 -21.16 -28.66
C GLY A 405 -4.79 -20.15 -29.41
N LEU A 406 -4.53 -19.01 -28.78
CA LEU A 406 -3.67 -17.95 -29.30
C LEU A 406 -2.30 -18.01 -28.63
N THR A 407 -1.36 -17.29 -29.22
CA THR A 407 -0.05 -16.98 -28.63
C THR A 407 -0.02 -15.53 -28.16
N ALA A 408 0.80 -15.22 -27.16
CA ALA A 408 0.99 -13.85 -26.71
C ALA A 408 2.41 -13.34 -26.99
N ARG A 409 2.50 -12.03 -27.24
CA ARG A 409 3.75 -11.27 -27.22
C ARG A 409 3.51 -9.98 -26.44
N VAL A 410 4.39 -9.68 -25.48
CA VAL A 410 4.36 -8.38 -24.80
C VAL A 410 5.32 -7.42 -25.49
N ASP A 411 4.81 -6.26 -25.88
CA ASP A 411 5.60 -5.14 -26.39
C ASP A 411 5.56 -4.01 -25.36
N GLU A 412 6.53 -4.04 -24.44
CA GLU A 412 6.59 -3.06 -23.35
C GLU A 412 6.77 -1.65 -23.88
N ALA A 413 7.62 -1.45 -24.90
CA ALA A 413 7.86 -0.15 -25.50
C ALA A 413 6.57 0.50 -26.02
N ALA A 414 5.69 -0.29 -26.65
CA ALA A 414 4.38 0.16 -27.10
C ALA A 414 3.28 0.08 -26.02
N GLY A 415 3.55 -0.56 -24.88
CA GLY A 415 2.59 -0.75 -23.79
C GLY A 415 1.42 -1.64 -24.19
N VAL A 416 1.68 -2.70 -24.96
CA VAL A 416 0.63 -3.55 -25.55
C VAL A 416 0.98 -5.04 -25.43
N ILE A 417 -0.03 -5.85 -25.11
CA ILE A 417 -0.01 -7.30 -25.29
C ILE A 417 -0.66 -7.62 -26.64
N GLU A 418 0.02 -8.38 -27.48
CA GLU A 418 -0.46 -8.85 -28.77
C GLU A 418 -0.84 -10.32 -28.67
N LEU A 419 -2.09 -10.64 -29.00
CA LEU A 419 -2.63 -11.99 -29.06
C LEU A 419 -2.84 -12.40 -30.52
N ALA A 420 -2.24 -13.52 -30.95
CA ALA A 420 -2.20 -13.93 -32.35
C ALA A 420 -2.31 -15.44 -32.58
#